data_AF-A0A645AIM8-F1
#
_entry.id   AF-A0A645AIM8-F1
#
_cell.length_a   1.000
_cell.length_b   1.000
_cell.length_c   1.000
_cell.angle_alpha   90.00
_cell.angle_beta   90.00
_cell.angle_gamma   90.00
#
_symmetry.space_group_name_H-M   'P 1'
#
loop_
_entity.id
_entity.type
_entity.pdbx_description
1 polymer ?
#
loop_
_entity_poly.entity_id
_entity_poly.type
_entity_poly.pdbx_seq_one_letter_code
_entity_poly.pdbx_strand_id
1 'polypeptide(L)'
;MFLFAKNFNKINSKLSETYKTNDYKFEELKSSSHVKSLLNKETKRFFSSNIYVMNSSIGMIMLPIFTIAILFVGYDKIAQILEINIFKDMILLQILGITLFCLMLTNTTCVSISLEGKNLWILKSSPIEEMDIFKSKILLNIILTIPISVISFTALSFKLNFALKTTLLIIVAIILLAIFSATLGIIINLLYPKLEFTSDVAVVKRGASVIITMISNVLYLAALCGIRYIFKINDTNLFLIIGDIITLIAVFLLYSILKTKGVKMFRNL
;
A
#
# COMPACT_ATOMS: atom_id res chain seq x y z
N MET A 1 -18.81 54.92 21.77
CA MET A 1 -17.36 54.75 22.06
C MET A 1 -17.07 54.44 23.53
N PHE A 2 -17.73 55.09 24.50
CA PHE A 2 -17.47 54.87 25.95
C PHE A 2 -17.80 53.48 26.51
N LEU A 3 -18.72 52.72 25.91
CA LEU A 3 -19.07 51.35 26.34
C LEU A 3 -17.95 50.33 26.07
N PHE A 4 -17.19 50.50 24.99
CA PHE A 4 -16.04 49.63 24.69
C PHE A 4 -14.88 49.88 25.64
N ALA A 5 -14.60 51.13 25.99
CA ALA A 5 -13.53 51.50 26.92
C ALA A 5 -13.75 50.92 28.33
N LYS A 6 -15.00 50.92 28.81
CA LYS A 6 -15.32 50.44 30.17
C LYS A 6 -15.15 48.93 30.33
N ASN A 7 -15.31 48.18 29.24
CA ASN A 7 -15.15 46.73 29.24
C ASN A 7 -13.80 46.27 28.68
N PHE A 8 -12.96 47.17 28.15
CA PHE A 8 -11.69 46.84 27.52
C PHE A 8 -10.76 46.08 28.47
N ASN A 9 -10.58 46.56 29.70
CA ASN A 9 -9.73 45.87 30.69
C ASN A 9 -10.29 44.51 31.10
N LYS A 10 -11.62 44.35 31.12
CA LYS A 10 -12.31 43.10 31.48
C LYS A 10 -12.26 42.06 30.35
N ILE A 11 -12.20 42.52 29.10
CA ILE A 11 -12.00 41.70 27.91
C ILE A 11 -10.52 41.31 27.78
N ASN A 12 -9.62 42.27 28.00
CA ASN A 12 -8.18 42.04 27.92
C ASN A 12 -7.70 41.10 29.04
N SER A 13 -8.25 41.20 30.25
CA SER A 13 -7.92 40.24 31.33
C SER A 13 -8.40 38.83 31.02
N LYS A 14 -9.59 38.66 30.43
CA LYS A 14 -10.10 37.35 29.98
C LYS A 14 -9.33 36.76 28.80
N LEU A 15 -8.81 37.61 27.90
CA LEU A 15 -7.95 37.19 26.79
C LEU A 15 -6.51 36.85 27.24
N SER A 16 -6.01 37.53 28.28
CA SER A 16 -4.65 37.36 28.78
C SER A 16 -4.49 36.15 29.72
N GLU A 17 -5.59 35.65 30.30
CA GLU A 17 -5.60 34.52 31.24
C GLU A 17 -6.15 33.21 30.63
N THR A 18 -5.96 32.98 29.33
CA THR A 18 -6.15 31.63 28.78
C THR A 18 -4.81 30.97 28.54
N TYR A 19 -3.98 30.89 29.59
CA TYR A 19 -3.11 29.72 29.67
C TYR A 19 -4.06 28.55 29.90
N LYS A 20 -4.41 27.83 28.83
CA LYS A 20 -4.81 26.44 28.96
C LYS A 20 -3.63 25.75 29.63
N THR A 21 -3.62 25.71 30.95
CA THR A 21 -3.01 24.60 31.67
C THR A 21 -3.81 23.40 31.20
N ASN A 22 -3.36 22.77 30.11
CA ASN A 22 -3.71 21.39 29.90
C ASN A 22 -3.24 20.74 31.19
N ASP A 23 -4.19 20.35 32.05
CA ASP A 23 -3.98 19.35 33.09
C ASP A 23 -3.61 18.07 32.36
N TYR A 24 -2.40 18.05 31.81
CA TYR A 24 -1.77 16.90 31.20
C TYR A 24 -1.42 16.01 32.38
N LYS A 25 -2.43 15.29 32.85
CA LYS A 25 -2.22 14.15 33.71
C LYS A 25 -1.28 13.26 32.92
N PHE A 26 -0.13 12.94 33.51
CA PHE A 26 0.68 11.81 33.09
C PHE A 26 -0.19 10.55 33.28
N GLU A 27 -1.14 10.33 32.38
CA GLU A 27 -1.68 9.00 32.18
C GLU A 27 -0.50 8.12 31.82
N GLU A 28 -0.43 6.95 32.45
CA GLU A 28 0.59 5.95 32.14
C GLU A 28 0.75 5.86 30.62
N LEU A 29 1.93 6.22 30.13
CA LEU A 29 2.27 6.12 28.72
C LEU A 29 2.03 4.65 28.34
N LYS A 30 0.87 4.38 27.72
CA LYS A 30 0.54 3.05 27.24
C LYS A 30 1.67 2.64 26.33
N SER A 31 2.48 1.69 26.79
CA SER A 31 3.60 1.10 26.06
C SER A 31 3.04 0.41 24.82
N SER A 32 2.81 1.18 23.77
CA SER A 32 2.56 0.64 22.44
C SER A 32 3.92 0.29 21.85
N SER A 33 4.06 -0.92 21.31
CA SER A 33 5.20 -1.28 20.46
C SER A 33 5.48 -0.15 19.46
N HIS A 34 6.76 0.22 19.29
CA HIS A 34 7.18 1.31 18.40
C HIS A 34 6.53 1.24 17.01
N VAL A 35 6.42 0.02 16.45
CA VAL A 35 5.78 -0.24 15.15
C VAL A 35 4.30 0.16 15.15
N LYS A 36 3.56 -0.06 16.24
CA LYS A 36 2.13 0.29 16.34
C LYS A 36 1.93 1.80 16.38
N SER A 37 2.78 2.53 17.11
CA SER A 37 2.75 3.99 17.15
C SER A 37 3.05 4.59 15.78
N LEU A 38 4.10 4.08 15.12
CA LEU A 38 4.45 4.46 13.76
C LEU A 38 3.34 4.14 12.77
N LEU A 39 2.73 2.95 12.84
CA LEU A 39 1.60 2.59 11.97
C LEU A 39 0.42 3.55 12.16
N ASN A 40 0.11 3.95 13.39
CA ASN A 40 -0.95 4.93 13.65
C ASN A 40 -0.62 6.30 13.05
N LYS A 41 0.64 6.75 13.15
CA LYS A 41 1.13 7.97 12.47
C LYS A 41 0.93 7.84 10.96
N GLU A 42 1.35 6.73 10.35
CA GLU A 42 1.22 6.49 8.90
C GLU A 42 -0.25 6.46 8.46
N THR A 43 -1.13 5.83 9.25
CA THR A 43 -2.55 5.74 8.96
C THR A 43 -3.21 7.11 8.98
N LYS A 44 -2.95 7.92 10.02
CA LYS A 44 -3.46 9.30 10.11
C LYS A 44 -2.99 10.14 8.93
N ARG A 45 -1.72 10.00 8.55
CA ARG A 45 -1.15 10.69 7.40
C ARG A 45 -1.83 10.26 6.10
N PHE A 46 -2.02 8.96 5.90
CA PHE A 46 -2.68 8.41 4.72
C PHE A 46 -4.05 9.04 4.51
N PHE A 47 -4.90 9.06 5.55
CA PHE A 47 -6.24 9.63 5.45
C PHE A 47 -6.28 11.17 5.42
N SER A 48 -5.20 11.85 5.79
CA SER A 48 -5.15 13.33 5.74
C SER A 48 -5.01 13.89 4.31
N SER A 49 -4.52 13.09 3.36
CA SER A 49 -4.23 13.55 1.98
C SER A 49 -5.07 12.78 0.97
N ASN A 50 -6.12 13.43 0.44
CA ASN A 50 -7.03 12.82 -0.54
C ASN A 50 -6.28 12.32 -1.80
N ILE A 51 -5.28 13.07 -2.25
CA ILE A 51 -4.47 12.70 -3.42
C ILE A 51 -3.67 11.43 -3.15
N TYR A 52 -3.15 11.26 -1.93
CA TYR A 52 -2.43 10.06 -1.54
C TYR A 52 -3.35 8.84 -1.51
N VAL A 53 -4.53 8.96 -0.89
CA VAL A 53 -5.53 7.88 -0.87
C VAL A 53 -5.95 7.49 -2.29
N MET A 54 -6.32 8.47 -3.12
CA MET A 54 -6.81 8.18 -4.47
C MET A 54 -5.75 7.50 -5.35
N ASN A 55 -4.48 7.92 -5.26
CA ASN A 55 -3.42 7.33 -6.07
C ASN A 55 -3.02 5.93 -5.56
N SER A 56 -2.88 5.78 -4.25
CA SER A 56 -2.36 4.54 -3.67
C SER A 56 -3.45 3.49 -3.41
N SER A 57 -4.74 3.80 -3.57
CA SER A 57 -5.84 2.85 -3.36
C SER A 57 -6.75 2.63 -4.57
N ILE A 58 -6.45 3.23 -5.73
CA ILE A 58 -7.30 3.08 -6.94
C ILE A 58 -7.54 1.62 -7.30
N GLY A 59 -6.51 0.77 -7.24
CA GLY A 59 -6.64 -0.66 -7.53
C GLY A 59 -7.52 -1.39 -6.52
N MET A 60 -7.40 -1.07 -5.23
CA MET A 60 -8.25 -1.62 -4.17
C MET A 60 -9.69 -1.07 -4.17
N ILE A 61 -9.94 0.06 -4.84
CA ILE A 61 -11.31 0.55 -5.08
C ILE A 61 -11.90 -0.17 -6.30
N MET A 62 -11.12 -0.32 -7.37
CA MET A 62 -11.55 -0.99 -8.60
C MET A 62 -11.88 -2.46 -8.36
N LEU A 63 -11.07 -3.19 -7.58
CA LEU A 63 -11.23 -4.64 -7.41
C LEU A 63 -12.58 -5.06 -6.79
N PRO A 64 -13.08 -4.44 -5.70
CA PRO A 64 -14.43 -4.68 -5.21
C PRO A 64 -15.52 -4.30 -6.20
N ILE A 65 -15.37 -3.20 -6.94
CA ILE A 65 -16.35 -2.79 -7.97
C ILE A 65 -16.45 -3.85 -9.05
N PHE A 66 -15.31 -4.34 -9.57
CA PHE A 66 -15.28 -5.45 -10.53
C PHE A 66 -15.88 -6.72 -9.95
N THR A 67 -15.58 -7.02 -8.68
CA THR A 67 -16.12 -8.19 -8.00
C THR A 67 -17.63 -8.13 -7.90
N ILE A 68 -18.18 -7.04 -7.38
CA ILE A 68 -19.62 -6.79 -7.26
C ILE A 68 -20.27 -6.89 -8.65
N ALA A 69 -19.70 -6.24 -9.66
CA ALA A 69 -20.23 -6.32 -11.02
C ALA A 69 -20.34 -7.79 -11.49
N ILE A 70 -19.28 -8.59 -11.35
CA ILE A 70 -19.28 -10.01 -11.76
C ILE A 70 -20.29 -10.84 -10.95
N LEU A 71 -20.45 -10.57 -9.66
CA LEU A 71 -21.39 -11.29 -8.81
C LEU A 71 -22.85 -11.09 -9.25
N PHE A 72 -23.23 -9.87 -9.63
CA PHE A 72 -24.61 -9.51 -9.98
C PHE A 72 -24.92 -9.63 -11.48
N VAL A 73 -24.05 -9.12 -12.35
CA VAL A 73 -24.27 -9.07 -13.80
C VAL A 73 -23.81 -10.35 -14.49
N GLY A 74 -22.84 -11.05 -13.91
CA GLY A 74 -22.21 -12.21 -14.49
C GLY A 74 -20.98 -11.86 -15.34
N TYR A 75 -20.01 -12.76 -15.35
CA TYR A 75 -18.74 -12.56 -16.05
C TYR A 75 -18.93 -12.42 -17.57
N ASP A 76 -19.79 -13.23 -18.20
CA ASP A 76 -19.97 -13.23 -19.66
C ASP A 76 -20.45 -11.88 -20.21
N LYS A 77 -21.42 -11.26 -19.54
CA LYS A 77 -21.95 -9.95 -19.93
C LYS A 77 -20.92 -8.83 -19.74
N ILE A 78 -20.15 -8.89 -18.66
CA ILE A 78 -19.09 -7.90 -18.40
C ILE A 78 -17.97 -8.03 -19.43
N ALA A 79 -17.56 -9.25 -19.74
CA ALA A 79 -16.54 -9.49 -20.75
C ALA A 79 -17.00 -9.02 -22.13
N GLN A 80 -18.28 -9.18 -22.48
CA GLN A 80 -18.86 -8.62 -23.70
C GLN A 80 -18.82 -7.09 -23.73
N ILE A 81 -19.19 -6.42 -22.63
CA ILE A 81 -19.15 -4.95 -22.51
C ILE A 81 -17.71 -4.43 -22.63
N LEU A 82 -16.75 -5.16 -22.08
CA LEU A 82 -15.33 -4.80 -22.10
C LEU A 82 -14.60 -5.26 -23.37
N GLU A 83 -15.33 -5.85 -24.34
CA GLU A 83 -14.76 -6.43 -25.57
C GLU A 83 -13.63 -7.42 -25.29
N ILE A 84 -13.69 -8.11 -24.14
CA ILE A 84 -12.74 -9.15 -23.76
C ILE A 84 -13.15 -10.44 -24.45
N ASN A 85 -12.23 -11.03 -25.22
CA ASN A 85 -12.44 -12.35 -25.79
C ASN A 85 -12.62 -13.38 -24.66
N ILE A 86 -13.85 -13.89 -24.54
CA ILE A 86 -14.21 -14.92 -23.56
C ILE A 86 -13.70 -16.26 -24.04
N PHE A 87 -12.46 -16.58 -23.66
CA PHE A 87 -11.98 -17.95 -23.73
C PHE A 87 -12.46 -18.63 -22.44
N LYS A 88 -13.50 -19.47 -22.54
CA LYS A 88 -14.08 -20.17 -21.38
C LYS A 88 -13.02 -20.95 -20.57
N ASP A 89 -12.00 -21.46 -21.25
CA ASP A 89 -10.90 -22.21 -20.62
C ASP A 89 -9.87 -21.30 -19.90
N MET A 90 -9.95 -19.97 -20.07
CA MET A 90 -9.00 -19.01 -19.52
C MET A 90 -9.62 -18.04 -18.50
N ILE A 91 -10.91 -18.20 -18.14
CA ILE A 91 -11.63 -17.31 -17.21
C ILE A 91 -10.84 -17.13 -15.89
N LEU A 92 -10.33 -18.23 -15.33
CA LEU A 92 -9.51 -18.21 -14.11
C LEU A 92 -8.26 -17.32 -14.28
N LEU A 93 -7.56 -17.46 -15.41
CA LEU A 93 -6.32 -16.74 -15.67
C LEU A 93 -6.58 -15.24 -15.90
N GLN A 94 -7.70 -14.89 -16.53
CA GLN A 94 -8.10 -13.50 -16.74
C GLN A 94 -8.46 -12.82 -15.41
N ILE A 95 -9.24 -13.48 -14.56
CA ILE A 95 -9.62 -12.95 -13.24
C ILE A 95 -8.41 -12.83 -12.32
N LEU A 96 -7.52 -13.82 -12.35
CA LEU A 96 -6.23 -13.74 -11.68
C LEU A 96 -5.44 -12.53 -12.15
N GLY A 97 -5.30 -12.35 -13.48
CA GLY A 97 -4.59 -11.21 -14.07
C GLY A 97 -5.14 -9.85 -13.60
N ILE A 98 -6.47 -9.67 -13.65
CA ILE A 98 -7.13 -8.44 -13.18
C ILE A 98 -6.90 -8.23 -11.69
N THR A 99 -7.05 -9.27 -10.87
CA THR A 99 -6.87 -9.20 -9.42
C THR A 99 -5.44 -8.79 -9.05
N LEU A 100 -4.45 -9.45 -9.65
CA LEU A 100 -3.03 -9.17 -9.41
C LEU A 100 -2.62 -7.79 -9.95
N PHE A 101 -3.18 -7.37 -11.08
CA PHE A 101 -2.97 -6.03 -11.62
C PHE A 101 -3.48 -4.94 -10.68
N CYS A 102 -4.73 -5.06 -10.19
CA CYS A 102 -5.28 -4.14 -9.19
C CYS A 102 -4.44 -4.09 -7.91
N LEU A 103 -3.92 -5.24 -7.48
CA LEU A 103 -3.01 -5.32 -6.34
C LEU A 103 -1.71 -4.56 -6.60
N MET A 104 -1.08 -4.76 -7.75
CA MET A 104 0.20 -4.14 -8.11
C MET A 104 0.12 -2.64 -8.38
N LEU A 105 -1.04 -2.14 -8.79
CA LEU A 105 -1.32 -0.71 -8.89
C LEU A 105 -1.42 -0.03 -7.52
N THR A 106 -1.76 -0.80 -6.49
CA THR A 106 -1.93 -0.29 -5.13
C THR A 106 -0.61 -0.36 -4.39
N ASN A 107 0.06 0.78 -4.24
CA ASN A 107 1.27 0.87 -3.44
C ASN A 107 1.36 2.19 -2.68
N THR A 108 1.40 2.12 -1.35
CA THR A 108 1.62 3.28 -0.46
C THR A 108 3.11 3.50 -0.19
N THR A 109 3.91 2.44 -0.24
CA THR A 109 5.30 2.47 0.20
C THR A 109 6.21 3.27 -0.73
N CYS A 110 5.90 3.31 -2.02
CA CYS A 110 6.67 4.03 -3.06
C CYS A 110 6.77 5.53 -2.82
N VAL A 111 5.91 6.11 -1.97
CA VAL A 111 5.92 7.54 -1.63
C VAL A 111 6.08 7.78 -0.13
N SER A 112 5.86 6.77 0.70
CA SER A 112 5.84 6.87 2.17
C SER A 112 7.06 7.55 2.83
N ILE A 113 8.29 7.36 2.31
CA ILE A 113 9.52 8.01 2.81
C ILE A 113 9.66 9.41 2.24
N SER A 114 9.51 9.56 0.92
CA SER A 114 9.50 10.87 0.25
C SER A 114 8.53 11.85 0.89
N LEU A 115 7.34 11.38 1.28
CA LEU A 115 6.34 12.21 1.94
C LEU A 115 6.85 12.75 3.29
N GLU A 116 7.70 12.05 4.05
CA GLU A 116 8.27 12.59 5.29
C GLU A 116 8.95 13.94 5.07
N GLY A 117 9.65 14.13 3.94
CA GLY A 117 10.22 15.41 3.52
C GLY A 117 10.91 16.16 4.66
N LYS A 118 10.41 17.35 4.97
CA LYS A 118 10.95 18.22 6.04
C LYS A 118 10.87 17.63 7.45
N ASN A 119 10.03 16.63 7.69
CA ASN A 119 9.87 15.98 9.00
C ASN A 119 10.73 14.71 9.13
N LEU A 120 11.50 14.33 8.10
CA LEU A 120 12.34 13.14 8.12
C LEU A 120 13.35 13.16 9.28
N TRP A 121 13.90 14.34 9.62
CA TRP A 121 14.87 14.49 10.71
C TRP A 121 14.32 14.03 12.07
N ILE A 122 13.00 14.17 12.31
CA ILE A 122 12.35 13.72 13.55
C ILE A 122 12.42 12.21 13.67
N LEU A 123 12.21 11.49 12.56
CA LEU A 123 12.33 10.03 12.53
C LEU A 123 13.78 9.59 12.73
N LYS A 124 14.75 10.33 12.17
CA LYS A 124 16.18 10.02 12.31
C LYS A 124 16.73 10.30 13.71
N SER A 125 16.21 11.31 14.41
CA SER A 125 16.65 11.65 15.77
C SER A 125 15.92 10.85 16.86
N SER A 126 14.83 10.17 16.51
CA SER A 126 14.08 9.33 17.45
C SER A 126 14.86 8.05 17.77
N PRO A 127 14.81 7.55 19.01
CA PRO A 127 15.46 6.30 19.42
C PRO A 127 14.63 5.09 18.94
N ILE A 128 14.49 4.94 17.62
CA ILE A 128 13.70 3.89 16.98
C ILE A 128 14.57 3.20 15.94
N GLU A 129 14.51 1.87 15.87
CA GLU A 129 15.20 1.13 14.81
C GLU A 129 14.64 1.50 13.43
N GLU A 130 15.51 1.72 12.45
CA GLU A 130 15.09 2.11 11.10
C GLU A 130 14.23 1.02 10.44
N MET A 131 14.50 -0.24 10.78
CA MET A 131 13.71 -1.37 10.33
C MET A 131 12.26 -1.30 10.83
N ASP A 132 12.01 -0.76 12.02
CA ASP A 132 10.65 -0.61 12.54
C ASP A 132 9.89 0.50 11.81
N ILE A 133 10.59 1.52 11.30
CA ILE A 133 10.03 2.54 10.38
C ILE A 133 9.62 1.89 9.05
N PHE A 134 10.45 1.00 8.50
CA PHE A 134 10.10 0.31 7.26
C PHE A 134 8.94 -0.67 7.46
N LYS A 135 8.95 -1.45 8.55
CA LYS A 135 7.87 -2.37 8.89
C LYS A 135 6.54 -1.65 9.03
N SER A 136 6.48 -0.50 9.71
CA SER A 136 5.22 0.23 9.86
C SER A 136 4.66 0.69 8.52
N LYS A 137 5.53 1.11 7.58
CA LYS A 137 5.14 1.53 6.23
C LYS A 137 4.70 0.36 5.36
N ILE A 138 5.40 -0.78 5.41
CA ILE A 138 4.99 -2.03 4.75
C ILE A 138 3.65 -2.52 5.29
N LEU A 139 3.48 -2.50 6.61
CA LEU A 139 2.28 -3.00 7.28
C LEU A 139 1.04 -2.18 6.90
N LEU A 140 1.16 -0.86 6.73
CA LEU A 140 0.06 -0.05 6.20
C LEU A 140 -0.38 -0.54 4.81
N ASN A 141 0.56 -0.80 3.90
CA ASN A 141 0.23 -1.32 2.57
C ASN A 141 -0.46 -2.69 2.64
N ILE A 142 0.04 -3.58 3.49
CA ILE A 142 -0.51 -4.92 3.69
C ILE A 142 -1.95 -4.85 4.22
N ILE A 143 -2.21 -4.02 5.24
CA ILE A 143 -3.55 -3.85 5.83
C ILE A 143 -4.54 -3.31 4.82
N LEU A 144 -4.10 -2.44 3.90
CA LEU A 144 -4.98 -1.89 2.85
C LEU A 144 -5.22 -2.87 1.70
N THR A 145 -4.23 -3.70 1.36
CA THR A 145 -4.26 -4.54 0.14
C THR A 145 -4.85 -5.93 0.38
N ILE A 146 -4.34 -6.65 1.39
CA ILE A 146 -4.64 -8.07 1.59
C ILE A 146 -6.12 -8.31 1.91
N PRO A 147 -6.75 -7.65 2.90
CA PRO A 147 -8.13 -7.95 3.26
C PRO A 147 -9.09 -7.76 2.09
N ILE A 148 -8.92 -6.65 1.35
CA ILE A 148 -9.77 -6.31 0.21
C ILE A 148 -9.58 -7.34 -0.91
N SER A 149 -8.34 -7.70 -1.24
CA SER A 149 -8.05 -8.65 -2.32
C SER A 149 -8.49 -10.08 -1.99
N VAL A 150 -8.26 -10.53 -0.75
CA VAL A 150 -8.67 -11.87 -0.30
C VAL A 150 -10.19 -12.00 -0.29
N ILE A 151 -10.92 -11.02 0.27
CA ILE A 151 -12.39 -11.05 0.29
C ILE A 151 -12.95 -11.03 -1.14
N SER A 152 -12.42 -10.14 -2.00
CA SER A 152 -12.85 -9.99 -3.39
C SER A 152 -12.63 -11.28 -4.19
N PHE A 153 -11.42 -11.84 -4.12
CA PHE A 153 -11.09 -13.05 -4.87
C PHE A 153 -11.85 -14.28 -4.35
N THR A 154 -12.04 -14.38 -3.04
CA THR A 154 -12.83 -15.47 -2.44
C THR A 154 -14.28 -15.43 -2.93
N ALA A 155 -14.90 -14.25 -2.97
CA ALA A 155 -16.26 -14.09 -3.50
C ALA A 155 -16.36 -14.49 -4.99
N LEU A 156 -15.38 -14.09 -5.81
CA LEU A 156 -15.29 -14.49 -7.22
C LEU A 156 -15.12 -16.00 -7.38
N SER A 157 -14.25 -16.60 -6.56
CA SER A 157 -14.00 -18.04 -6.56
C SER A 157 -15.27 -18.85 -6.27
N PHE A 158 -16.09 -18.40 -5.33
CA PHE A 158 -17.38 -19.05 -5.03
C PHE A 158 -18.37 -18.89 -6.18
N LYS A 159 -18.47 -17.71 -6.78
CA LYS A 159 -19.41 -17.45 -7.89
C LYS A 159 -19.09 -18.26 -9.15
N LEU A 160 -17.81 -18.46 -9.42
CA LEU A 160 -17.31 -19.10 -10.65
C LEU A 160 -16.91 -20.56 -10.46
N ASN A 161 -17.17 -21.12 -9.27
CA ASN A 161 -16.92 -22.52 -8.92
C ASN A 161 -15.47 -22.97 -9.19
N PHE A 162 -14.48 -22.15 -8.79
CA PHE A 162 -13.09 -22.55 -8.88
C PHE A 162 -12.73 -23.63 -7.85
N ALA A 163 -11.75 -24.47 -8.17
CA ALA A 163 -11.31 -25.54 -7.29
C ALA A 163 -10.68 -24.96 -6.01
N LEU A 164 -11.02 -25.50 -4.84
CA LEU A 164 -10.50 -25.02 -3.55
C LEU A 164 -8.97 -24.96 -3.51
N LYS A 165 -8.29 -25.94 -4.12
CA LYS A 165 -6.83 -25.96 -4.25
C LYS A 165 -6.30 -24.76 -5.03
N THR A 166 -6.89 -24.43 -6.18
CA THR A 166 -6.50 -23.25 -6.96
C THR A 166 -6.72 -21.96 -6.19
N THR A 167 -7.83 -21.86 -5.46
CA THR A 167 -8.18 -20.67 -4.69
C THR A 167 -7.19 -20.40 -3.56
N LEU A 168 -6.79 -21.45 -2.84
CA LEU A 168 -5.79 -21.33 -1.76
C LEU A 168 -4.43 -20.88 -2.30
N LEU A 169 -3.97 -21.45 -3.41
CA LEU A 169 -2.71 -21.04 -4.06
C LEU A 169 -2.77 -19.56 -4.47
N ILE A 170 -3.89 -19.09 -5.01
CA ILE A 170 -4.03 -17.68 -5.41
C ILE A 170 -4.08 -16.76 -4.18
N ILE A 171 -4.68 -17.17 -3.08
CA ILE A 171 -4.63 -16.40 -1.83
C ILE A 171 -3.19 -16.27 -1.32
N VAL A 172 -2.39 -17.34 -1.40
CA VAL A 172 -0.96 -17.28 -1.07
C VAL A 172 -0.23 -16.30 -2.00
N ALA A 173 -0.48 -16.39 -3.31
CA ALA A 173 0.07 -15.46 -4.30
C ALA A 173 -0.27 -14.00 -3.97
N ILE A 174 -1.53 -13.69 -3.63
CA ILE A 174 -1.99 -12.35 -3.22
C ILE A 174 -1.18 -11.83 -2.03
N ILE A 175 -1.00 -12.66 -0.99
CA ILE A 175 -0.27 -12.29 0.22
C ILE A 175 1.21 -12.00 -0.11
N LEU A 176 1.87 -12.92 -0.82
CA LEU A 176 3.28 -12.80 -1.18
C LEU A 176 3.53 -11.57 -2.07
N LEU A 177 2.67 -11.36 -3.07
CA LEU A 177 2.76 -10.23 -3.99
C LEU A 177 2.49 -8.88 -3.30
N ALA A 178 1.59 -8.84 -2.30
CA ALA A 178 1.37 -7.64 -1.49
C ALA A 178 2.62 -7.25 -0.68
N ILE A 179 3.28 -8.24 -0.07
CA ILE A 179 4.54 -8.04 0.67
C ILE A 179 5.67 -7.65 -0.28
N PHE A 180 5.78 -8.32 -1.43
CA PHE A 180 6.76 -8.02 -2.47
C PHE A 180 6.62 -6.57 -2.96
N SER A 181 5.43 -6.15 -3.38
CA SER A 181 5.17 -4.79 -3.87
C SER A 181 5.49 -3.74 -2.80
N ALA A 182 5.14 -4.00 -1.53
CA ALA A 182 5.42 -3.09 -0.42
C ALA A 182 6.93 -2.97 -0.13
N THR A 183 7.66 -4.09 -0.12
CA THR A 183 9.10 -4.08 0.17
C THR A 183 9.89 -3.45 -0.99
N LEU A 184 9.55 -3.79 -2.23
CA LEU A 184 10.13 -3.21 -3.44
C LEU A 184 9.87 -1.70 -3.50
N GLY A 185 8.64 -1.27 -3.19
CA GLY A 185 8.29 0.15 -3.19
C GLY A 185 9.07 0.97 -2.16
N ILE A 186 9.35 0.43 -0.96
CA ILE A 186 10.24 1.10 0.01
C ILE A 186 11.66 1.24 -0.57
N ILE A 187 12.22 0.17 -1.13
CA ILE A 187 13.60 0.18 -1.63
C ILE A 187 13.75 1.20 -2.75
N ILE A 188 12.80 1.25 -3.69
CA ILE A 188 12.82 2.24 -4.78
C ILE A 188 12.66 3.66 -4.25
N ASN A 189 11.81 3.86 -3.23
CA ASN A 189 11.63 5.17 -2.60
C ASN A 189 12.90 5.65 -1.89
N LEU A 190 13.68 4.72 -1.30
CA LEU A 190 15.01 5.02 -0.75
C LEU A 190 16.04 5.35 -1.85
N LEU A 191 15.95 4.72 -3.02
CA LEU A 191 16.84 4.97 -4.16
C LEU A 191 16.56 6.31 -4.83
N TYR A 192 15.30 6.67 -4.97
CA TYR A 192 14.84 7.90 -5.65
C TYR A 192 13.93 8.74 -4.76
N PRO A 193 14.43 9.21 -3.60
CA PRO A 193 13.66 9.97 -2.64
C PRO A 193 13.36 11.36 -3.19
N LYS A 194 12.13 11.84 -2.99
CA LYS A 194 11.69 13.20 -3.32
C LYS A 194 11.30 13.93 -2.03
N LEU A 195 12.31 14.41 -1.31
CA LEU A 195 12.15 15.04 0.01
C LEU A 195 11.79 16.54 -0.08
N GLU A 196 12.20 17.21 -1.16
CA GLU A 196 11.85 18.60 -1.44
C GLU A 196 10.60 18.65 -2.31
N PHE A 197 9.48 19.06 -1.72
CA PHE A 197 8.24 19.25 -2.45
C PHE A 197 7.42 20.40 -1.85
N THR A 198 6.71 21.10 -2.72
CA THR A 198 5.79 22.20 -2.36
C THR A 198 4.33 21.73 -2.29
N SER A 199 4.01 20.57 -2.87
CA SER A 199 2.68 19.96 -2.83
C SER A 199 2.77 18.44 -2.83
N ASP A 200 1.83 17.78 -2.13
CA ASP A 200 1.72 16.31 -2.09
C ASP A 200 1.59 15.70 -3.49
N VAL A 201 0.93 16.41 -4.42
CA VAL A 201 0.78 15.97 -5.83
C VAL A 201 2.13 15.69 -6.48
N ALA A 202 3.14 16.52 -6.20
CA ALA A 202 4.46 16.41 -6.81
C ALA A 202 5.17 15.11 -6.42
N VAL A 203 4.91 14.60 -5.21
CA VAL A 203 5.47 13.34 -4.71
C VAL A 203 4.62 12.16 -5.17
N VAL A 204 3.30 12.28 -5.03
CA VAL A 204 2.36 11.17 -5.23
C VAL A 204 2.13 10.83 -6.71
N LYS A 205 2.08 11.83 -7.61
CA LYS A 205 1.81 11.59 -9.04
C LYS A 205 3.04 11.75 -9.93
N ARG A 206 4.01 12.58 -9.53
CA ARG A 206 5.18 12.96 -10.35
C ARG A 206 6.51 12.53 -9.71
N GLY A 207 6.49 11.60 -8.77
CA GLY A 207 7.67 11.04 -8.15
C GLY A 207 8.31 9.98 -9.05
N ALA A 208 9.62 10.04 -9.27
CA ALA A 208 10.36 9.00 -10.00
C ALA A 208 10.14 7.62 -9.35
N SER A 209 10.16 7.56 -8.02
CA SER A 209 9.88 6.34 -7.27
C SER A 209 8.54 5.69 -7.63
N VAL A 210 7.48 6.48 -7.86
CA VAL A 210 6.15 5.96 -8.22
C VAL A 210 6.17 5.28 -9.58
N ILE A 211 6.73 5.96 -10.58
CA ILE A 211 6.81 5.45 -11.95
C ILE A 211 7.66 4.19 -12.01
N ILE A 212 8.85 4.23 -11.38
CA ILE A 212 9.77 3.08 -11.36
C ILE A 212 9.12 1.90 -10.64
N THR A 213 8.47 2.12 -9.49
CA THR A 213 7.78 1.06 -8.76
C THR A 213 6.65 0.43 -9.59
N MET A 214 5.84 1.25 -10.27
CA MET A 214 4.77 0.77 -11.12
C MET A 214 5.30 -0.08 -12.28
N ILE A 215 6.34 0.40 -12.97
CA ILE A 215 6.99 -0.35 -14.06
C ILE A 215 7.60 -1.65 -13.53
N SER A 216 8.31 -1.62 -12.40
CA SER A 216 8.91 -2.81 -11.80
C SER A 216 7.86 -3.86 -11.42
N ASN A 217 6.73 -3.45 -10.84
CA ASN A 217 5.63 -4.35 -10.50
C ASN A 217 5.01 -5.01 -11.75
N VAL A 218 4.78 -4.22 -12.81
CA VAL A 218 4.24 -4.74 -14.08
C VAL A 218 5.24 -5.68 -14.75
N LEU A 219 6.52 -5.31 -14.81
CA LEU A 219 7.59 -6.17 -15.34
C LEU A 219 7.71 -7.48 -14.56
N TYR A 220 7.54 -7.44 -13.25
CA TYR A 220 7.56 -8.63 -12.41
C TYR A 220 6.41 -9.59 -12.74
N LEU A 221 5.18 -9.08 -12.84
CA LEU A 221 4.03 -9.89 -13.29
C LEU A 221 4.24 -10.43 -14.71
N ALA A 222 4.74 -9.60 -15.63
CA ALA A 222 5.03 -10.00 -17.00
C ALA A 222 6.10 -11.11 -17.04
N ALA A 223 7.10 -11.04 -16.17
CA ALA A 223 8.13 -12.08 -16.06
C ALA A 223 7.54 -13.41 -15.57
N LEU A 224 6.66 -13.39 -14.56
CA LEU A 224 5.94 -14.60 -14.12
C LEU A 224 5.11 -15.21 -15.26
N CYS A 225 4.33 -14.39 -15.96
CA CYS A 225 3.57 -14.84 -17.13
C CYS A 225 4.48 -15.36 -18.27
N GLY A 226 5.63 -14.72 -18.48
CA GLY A 226 6.64 -15.14 -19.46
C GLY A 226 7.21 -16.51 -19.16
N ILE A 227 7.44 -16.85 -17.88
CA ILE A 227 7.86 -18.19 -17.46
C ILE A 227 6.83 -19.25 -17.88
N ARG A 228 5.54 -18.99 -17.66
CA ARG A 228 4.47 -19.91 -18.12
C ARG A 228 4.55 -20.16 -19.63
N TYR A 229 4.76 -19.10 -20.42
CA TYR A 229 4.81 -19.18 -21.87
C TYR A 229 6.06 -19.92 -22.37
N ILE A 230 7.25 -19.58 -21.86
CA ILE A 230 8.53 -20.16 -22.28
C ILE A 230 8.59 -21.66 -21.94
N PHE A 231 8.20 -22.03 -20.72
CA PHE A 231 8.22 -23.42 -20.25
C PHE A 231 6.97 -24.20 -20.64
N LYS A 232 6.02 -23.59 -21.38
CA LYS A 232 4.75 -24.19 -21.83
C LYS A 232 4.00 -24.92 -20.71
N ILE A 233 3.93 -24.28 -19.55
CA ILE A 233 3.26 -24.84 -18.37
C ILE A 233 1.75 -24.76 -18.59
N ASN A 234 1.12 -25.90 -18.87
CA ASN A 234 -0.32 -25.96 -19.08
C ASN A 234 -1.11 -25.95 -17.76
N ASP A 235 -0.61 -26.67 -16.74
CA ASP A 235 -1.27 -26.76 -15.43
C ASP A 235 -1.14 -25.43 -14.66
N THR A 236 -2.28 -24.80 -14.40
CA THR A 236 -2.38 -23.55 -13.64
C THR A 236 -1.92 -23.72 -12.19
N ASN A 237 -2.14 -24.86 -11.56
CA ASN A 237 -1.68 -25.10 -10.18
C ASN A 237 -0.16 -25.14 -10.10
N LEU A 238 0.48 -25.84 -11.04
CA LEU A 238 1.94 -25.91 -11.12
C LEU A 238 2.55 -24.55 -11.38
N PHE A 239 1.93 -23.75 -12.27
CA PHE A 239 2.32 -22.37 -12.50
C PHE A 239 2.25 -21.51 -11.22
N LEU A 240 1.14 -21.61 -10.47
CA LEU A 240 0.98 -20.86 -9.21
C LEU A 240 2.02 -21.25 -8.16
N ILE A 241 2.27 -22.55 -7.98
CA ILE A 241 3.27 -23.05 -7.02
C ILE A 241 4.67 -22.51 -7.36
N ILE A 242 5.06 -22.58 -8.64
CA ILE A 242 6.37 -22.05 -9.08
C ILE A 242 6.42 -20.54 -8.88
N GLY A 243 5.35 -19.82 -9.23
CA GLY A 243 5.23 -18.38 -9.02
C GLY A 243 5.39 -18.00 -7.55
N ASP A 244 4.68 -18.68 -6.66
CA ASP A 244 4.73 -18.45 -5.21
C ASP A 244 6.13 -18.70 -4.64
N ILE A 245 6.81 -19.77 -5.07
CA ILE A 245 8.19 -20.05 -4.66
C ILE A 245 9.13 -18.93 -5.12
N ILE A 246 9.02 -18.50 -6.38
CA ILE A 246 9.84 -17.41 -6.92
C ILE A 246 9.57 -16.10 -6.16
N THR A 247 8.32 -15.77 -5.89
CA THR A 247 7.94 -14.57 -5.14
C THR A 247 8.41 -14.63 -3.69
N LEU A 248 8.32 -15.79 -3.04
CA LEU A 248 8.83 -15.99 -1.69
C LEU A 248 10.35 -15.73 -1.61
N ILE A 249 11.12 -16.29 -2.55
CA ILE A 249 12.56 -16.05 -2.64
C ILE A 249 12.84 -14.57 -2.88
N ALA A 250 12.11 -13.94 -3.80
CA ALA A 250 12.26 -12.52 -4.09
C ALA A 250 11.96 -11.63 -2.87
N VAL A 251 10.90 -11.93 -2.11
CA VAL A 251 10.58 -11.24 -0.86
C VAL A 251 11.70 -11.37 0.16
N PHE A 252 12.26 -12.58 0.33
CA PHE A 252 13.37 -12.80 1.26
C PHE A 252 14.61 -12.00 0.86
N LEU A 253 14.96 -12.00 -0.43
CA LEU A 253 16.08 -11.21 -0.96
C LEU A 253 15.87 -9.71 -0.75
N LEU A 254 14.69 -9.18 -1.10
CA LEU A 254 14.36 -7.77 -0.89
C LEU A 254 14.40 -7.39 0.58
N TYR A 255 13.86 -8.22 1.47
CA TYR A 255 13.90 -7.98 2.90
C TYR A 255 15.33 -7.96 3.46
N SER A 256 16.20 -8.86 2.98
CA SER A 256 17.63 -8.87 3.34
C SER A 256 18.36 -7.61 2.86
N ILE A 257 18.08 -7.17 1.63
CA ILE A 257 18.59 -5.91 1.07
C ILE A 257 18.11 -4.72 1.90
N LEU A 258 16.84 -4.71 2.29
CA LEU A 258 16.24 -3.65 3.10
C LEU A 258 16.93 -3.56 4.47
N LYS A 259 17.22 -4.70 5.12
CA LYS A 259 17.92 -4.77 6.42
C LYS A 259 19.36 -4.28 6.36
N THR A 260 20.02 -4.43 5.23
CA THR A 260 21.45 -4.10 5.08
C THR A 260 21.65 -2.78 4.37
N LYS A 261 21.32 -2.71 3.08
CA LYS A 261 21.48 -1.52 2.24
C LYS A 261 20.40 -0.48 2.53
N GLY A 262 19.15 -0.91 2.74
CA GLY A 262 18.04 0.02 3.00
C GLY A 262 18.26 0.88 4.24
N VAL A 263 18.70 0.27 5.35
CA VAL A 263 19.06 1.00 6.58
C VAL A 263 20.19 2.01 6.33
N LYS A 264 21.25 1.61 5.60
CA LYS A 264 22.36 2.52 5.26
C LYS A 264 21.89 3.69 4.41
N MET A 265 21.06 3.43 3.40
CA MET A 265 20.51 4.47 2.53
C MET A 265 19.68 5.46 3.33
N PHE A 266 18.78 4.98 4.19
CA PHE A 266 17.94 5.85 5.03
C PHE A 266 18.75 6.73 5.99
N ARG A 267 19.85 6.21 6.54
CA ARG A 267 20.76 7.01 7.38
C ARG A 267 21.45 8.14 6.61
N ASN A 268 21.66 7.96 5.31
CA ASN A 268 22.32 8.94 4.45
C ASN A 268 21.37 9.98 3.82
N LEU A 269 20.05 9.79 3.93
CA LEU A 269 19.02 10.76 3.51
C LEU A 269 18.94 11.96 4.43
#